data_AF-A0A419KER2-F1
#
_entry.id   AF-A0A419KER2-F1
#
_cell.length_a   1.000
_cell.length_b   1.000
_cell.length_c   1.000
_cell.angle_alpha   90.00
_cell.angle_beta   90.00
_cell.angle_gamma   90.00
#
_symmetry.space_group_name_H-M   'P 1'
#
loop_
_entity.id
_entity.type
_entity.pdbx_description
1 polymer ?
#
loop_
_entity_poly.entity_id
_entity_poly.type
_entity_poly.pdbx_seq_one_letter_code
_entity_poly.pdbx_strand_id
1 'polypeptide(L)'
;MKLFGRKKKESEIQEFSYEIFGGFIINKTSTGYEIVWRSPNLTTLNVDSEPVIDEEVKIKREKDTIQVLTTECKLRVVKKSGETKAYISKI
;
A
#
# COMPACT_ATOMS: atom_id res chain seq x y z
N MET A 1 -4.97 -47.06 -7.63
CA MET A 1 -4.64 -45.91 -6.75
C MET A 1 -4.26 -44.73 -7.63
N LYS A 2 -5.09 -43.68 -7.75
CA LYS A 2 -4.75 -42.48 -8.51
C LYS A 2 -4.29 -41.40 -7.53
N LEU A 3 -3.02 -41.03 -7.63
CA LEU A 3 -2.35 -40.04 -6.81
C LEU A 3 -2.95 -38.65 -7.04
N PHE A 4 -3.40 -38.02 -5.96
CA PHE A 4 -3.87 -36.65 -5.92
C PHE A 4 -2.71 -35.69 -6.20
N GLY A 5 -2.52 -35.34 -7.47
CA GLY A 5 -1.72 -34.19 -7.87
C GLY A 5 -2.45 -32.90 -7.51
N ARG A 6 -2.43 -32.49 -6.23
CA ARG A 6 -2.78 -31.12 -5.85
C ARG A 6 -1.72 -30.20 -6.47
N LYS A 7 -2.03 -29.63 -7.65
CA LYS A 7 -1.31 -28.45 -8.15
C LYS A 7 -1.32 -27.42 -7.02
N LYS A 8 -0.12 -27.01 -6.56
CA LYS A 8 0.01 -25.83 -5.69
C LYS A 8 -0.75 -24.71 -6.39
N LYS A 9 -1.78 -24.18 -5.72
CA LYS A 9 -2.52 -23.01 -6.17
C LYS A 9 -1.47 -21.91 -6.30
N GLU A 10 -1.06 -21.56 -7.52
CA GLU A 10 -0.24 -20.37 -7.74
C GLU A 10 -0.99 -19.23 -7.05
N SER A 11 -0.33 -18.57 -6.11
CA SER A 11 -0.96 -17.51 -5.33
C SER A 11 -1.34 -16.40 -6.31
N GLU A 12 -2.63 -16.30 -6.60
CA GLU A 12 -3.20 -15.30 -7.49
C GLU A 12 -2.77 -13.91 -7.00
N ILE A 13 -2.04 -13.19 -7.85
CA ILE A 13 -1.61 -11.83 -7.55
C ILE A 13 -2.83 -10.94 -7.75
N GLN A 14 -3.21 -10.20 -6.71
CA GLN A 14 -4.26 -9.20 -6.79
C GLN A 14 -3.61 -7.83 -6.76
N GLU A 15 -3.91 -7.00 -7.75
CA GLU A 15 -3.42 -5.64 -7.85
C GLU A 15 -4.59 -4.65 -7.91
N PHE A 16 -4.46 -3.56 -7.17
CA PHE A 16 -5.42 -2.46 -7.21
C PHE A 16 -4.67 -1.13 -7.10
N SER A 17 -5.32 -0.06 -7.53
CA SER A 17 -4.73 1.28 -7.55
C SER A 17 -5.74 2.32 -7.10
N TYR A 18 -5.24 3.34 -6.41
CA TYR A 18 -6.00 4.53 -6.02
C TYR A 18 -5.28 5.78 -6.52
N GLU A 19 -6.06 6.76 -6.98
CA GLU A 19 -5.59 8.12 -7.17
C GLU A 19 -5.96 8.92 -5.92
N ILE A 20 -4.94 9.44 -5.24
CA ILE A 20 -5.10 10.19 -4.00
C ILE A 20 -4.85 11.66 -4.28
N PHE A 21 -5.84 12.47 -3.92
CA PHE A 21 -5.82 13.93 -4.04
C PHE A 21 -5.80 14.56 -2.64
N GLY A 22 -4.91 15.52 -2.40
CA GLY A 22 -4.83 16.30 -1.15
C GLY A 22 -3.81 15.82 -0.10
N GLY A 23 -2.89 14.93 -0.48
CA GLY A 23 -1.89 14.36 0.44
C GLY A 23 -2.49 13.34 1.41
N PHE A 24 -1.65 12.69 2.21
CA PHE A 24 -2.07 11.61 3.11
C PHE A 24 -1.03 11.28 4.17
N ILE A 25 -1.41 10.42 5.12
CA ILE A 25 -0.57 10.01 6.25
C ILE A 25 -0.34 8.50 6.18
N ILE A 26 0.87 8.07 6.50
CA ILE A 26 1.23 6.67 6.72
C ILE A 26 1.68 6.55 8.17
N ASN A 27 1.01 5.70 8.95
CA ASN A 27 1.37 5.41 10.33
C ASN A 27 1.97 4.01 10.42
N LYS A 28 3.11 3.87 11.08
CA LYS A 28 3.65 2.57 11.47
C LYS A 28 2.79 1.99 12.59
N THR A 29 2.43 0.72 12.46
CA THR A 29 1.68 -0.03 13.47
C THR A 29 2.53 -1.17 14.00
N SER A 30 2.03 -1.93 14.98
CA SER A 30 2.72 -3.11 15.49
C SER A 30 2.85 -4.24 14.47
N THR A 31 2.01 -4.24 13.42
CA THR A 31 1.91 -5.33 12.44
C THR A 31 2.22 -4.89 11.00
N GLY A 32 2.57 -3.62 10.77
CA GLY A 32 2.81 -3.09 9.42
C GLY A 32 2.63 -1.59 9.38
N TYR A 33 1.89 -1.12 8.37
CA TYR A 33 1.63 0.30 8.15
C TYR A 33 0.16 0.54 7.77
N GLU A 34 -0.36 1.66 8.24
CA GLU A 34 -1.70 2.15 7.95
C GLU A 34 -1.59 3.41 7.08
N ILE A 35 -2.18 3.38 5.89
CA ILE A 35 -2.23 4.51 4.96
C ILE A 35 -3.63 5.14 5.06
N VAL A 36 -3.70 6.43 5.39
CA VAL A 36 -4.95 7.15 5.64
C VAL A 36 -5.03 8.40 4.77
N TRP A 37 -6.07 8.50 3.95
CA TRP A 37 -6.33 9.66 3.09
C TRP A 37 -7.81 10.02 3.06
N ARG A 38 -8.15 11.20 2.54
CA ARG A 38 -9.54 11.66 2.39
C ARG A 38 -9.82 12.08 0.95
N SER A 39 -10.43 11.19 0.15
CA SER A 39 -10.93 11.53 -1.19
C SER A 39 -11.90 10.46 -1.73
N PRO A 40 -13.21 10.73 -1.90
CA PRO A 40 -14.00 11.79 -1.25
C PRO A 40 -14.24 11.52 0.24
N ASN A 41 -14.15 10.24 0.65
CA ASN A 41 -14.35 9.80 2.03
C ASN A 41 -13.01 9.52 2.71
N LEU A 42 -13.01 9.53 4.05
CA LEU A 42 -11.88 9.03 4.82
C LEU A 42 -11.70 7.54 4.50
N THR A 43 -10.53 7.19 3.98
CA THR A 43 -10.17 5.83 3.60
C THR A 43 -8.90 5.42 4.32
N THR A 44 -8.89 4.19 4.80
CA THR A 44 -7.78 3.58 5.50
C THR A 44 -7.41 2.27 4.81
N LEU A 45 -6.12 2.06 4.54
CA LEU A 45 -5.58 0.84 3.98
C LEU A 45 -4.43 0.33 4.86
N ASN A 46 -4.49 -0.94 5.24
CA ASN A 46 -3.40 -1.59 5.98
C ASN A 46 -2.52 -2.39 5.01
N VAL A 47 -1.21 -2.27 5.18
CA VAL A 47 -0.19 -3.00 4.42
C VAL A 47 0.84 -3.61 5.37
N ASP A 48 1.45 -4.71 4.96
CA ASP A 48 2.31 -5.52 5.83
C ASP A 48 3.74 -4.97 5.94
N SER A 49 4.15 -4.09 5.02
CA SER A 49 5.49 -3.53 4.93
C SER A 49 5.47 -2.03 4.63
N GLU A 50 6.58 -1.36 4.88
CA GLU A 50 6.69 0.09 4.62
C GLU A 50 6.43 0.35 3.13
N PRO A 51 5.53 1.29 2.80
CA PRO A 51 5.29 1.64 1.40
C PRO A 51 6.58 2.08 0.72
N VAL A 52 6.81 1.60 -0.50
CA VAL A 52 7.87 2.13 -1.35
C VAL A 52 7.41 3.47 -1.89
N ILE A 53 8.14 4.53 -1.60
CA ILE A 53 7.79 5.90 -1.96
C ILE A 53 8.81 6.37 -3.01
N ASP A 54 8.32 6.74 -4.18
CA ASP A 54 9.16 7.27 -5.27
C ASP A 54 9.85 8.58 -4.86
N GLU A 55 11.04 8.84 -5.39
CA GLU A 55 11.89 9.97 -5.01
C GLU A 55 11.25 11.34 -5.28
N GLU A 56 10.35 11.43 -6.26
CA GLU A 56 9.65 12.67 -6.60
C GLU A 56 8.50 13.00 -5.62
N VAL A 57 8.13 12.05 -4.76
CA VAL A 57 7.07 12.23 -3.77
C VAL A 57 7.65 12.93 -2.53
N LYS A 58 7.15 14.14 -2.26
CA LYS A 58 7.58 14.93 -1.11
C LYS A 58 6.97 14.35 0.16
N ILE A 59 7.83 14.03 1.13
CA ILE A 59 7.42 13.48 2.42
C ILE A 59 8.05 14.23 3.59
N LYS A 60 7.40 14.16 4.74
CA LYS A 60 7.95 14.54 6.05
C LYS A 60 7.87 13.33 6.98
N ARG A 61 9.00 12.94 7.57
CA ARG A 61 9.06 11.82 8.52
C ARG A 61 9.11 12.34 9.96
N GLU A 62 8.24 11.83 10.81
CA GLU A 62 8.17 12.15 12.23
C GLU A 62 7.93 10.87 13.04
N LYS A 63 9.00 10.32 13.64
CA LYS A 63 8.96 9.07 14.42
C LYS A 63 8.32 7.92 13.63
N ASP A 64 7.09 7.56 13.99
CA ASP A 64 6.31 6.45 13.43
C ASP A 64 5.32 6.92 12.34
N THR A 65 5.33 8.20 11.99
CA THR A 65 4.43 8.78 11.00
C THR A 65 5.21 9.33 9.81
N ILE A 66 4.72 9.06 8.60
CA ILE A 66 5.18 9.67 7.35
C ILE A 66 4.02 10.49 6.79
N GLN A 67 4.19 11.79 6.69
CA GLN A 67 3.24 12.68 6.03
C GLN A 67 3.65 12.86 4.57
N VAL A 68 2.77 12.47 3.64
CA VAL A 68 2.94 12.68 2.20
C VAL A 68 2.36 14.04 1.83
N LEU A 69 3.25 14.93 1.36
CA LEU A 69 2.94 16.33 1.04
C LEU A 69 2.58 16.52 -0.43
N THR A 70 2.99 15.60 -1.32
CA THR A 70 2.56 15.62 -2.72
C THR A 70 1.05 15.42 -2.79
N THR A 71 0.35 16.35 -3.45
CA THR A 71 -1.12 16.38 -3.46
C THR A 71 -1.73 15.38 -4.41
N GLU A 72 -1.02 14.97 -5.47
CA GLU A 72 -1.52 14.08 -6.51
C GLU A 72 -0.60 12.86 -6.59
N CYS A 73 -1.05 11.75 -6.03
CA CYS A 73 -0.28 10.52 -5.96
C CYS A 73 -1.10 9.33 -6.45
N LYS A 74 -0.42 8.38 -7.09
CA LYS A 74 -0.96 7.05 -7.37
C LYS A 74 -0.45 6.08 -6.31
N LEU A 75 -1.38 5.45 -5.60
CA LEU A 75 -1.10 4.36 -4.67
C LEU A 75 -1.40 3.03 -5.36
N ARG A 76 -0.36 2.26 -5.69
CA ARG A 76 -0.51 0.90 -6.20
C ARG A 76 -0.34 -0.10 -5.07
N VAL A 77 -1.26 -1.04 -4.94
CA VAL A 77 -1.24 -2.06 -3.90
C VAL A 77 -1.18 -3.44 -4.56
N VAL A 78 -0.23 -4.25 -4.10
CA VAL A 78 0.01 -5.60 -4.62
C VAL A 78 -0.14 -6.59 -3.48
N LYS A 79 -1.08 -7.52 -3.63
CA LYS A 79 -1.30 -8.62 -2.69
C LYS A 79 -0.80 -9.93 -3.33
N LYS A 80 0.23 -10.52 -2.73
CA LYS A 80 0.86 -11.76 -3.20
C LYS A 80 1.22 -12.65 -2.03
N SER A 81 0.84 -13.92 -2.11
CA SER A 81 1.22 -14.95 -1.11
C SER A 81 0.90 -14.59 0.35
N GLY A 82 -0.17 -13.80 0.57
CA GLY A 82 -0.59 -13.35 1.92
C GLY A 82 0.03 -12.04 2.38
N GLU A 83 0.95 -11.46 1.61
CA GLU A 83 1.60 -10.17 1.88
C GLU A 83 0.99 -9.08 1.00
N THR A 84 0.80 -7.90 1.59
CA THR A 84 0.24 -6.70 0.97
C THR A 84 1.30 -5.60 0.97
N LYS A 85 1.70 -5.14 -0.22
CA LYS A 85 2.69 -4.07 -0.41
C LYS A 85 2.06 -2.87 -1.08
N ALA A 86 2.55 -1.69 -0.71
CA ALA A 86 2.17 -0.43 -1.33
C ALA A 86 3.36 0.23 -2.05
N TYR A 87 3.07 0.85 -3.19
CA TYR A 87 3.97 1.68 -3.95
C TYR A 87 3.29 3.03 -4.20
N ILE A 88 3.99 4.11 -3.95
CA ILE A 88 3.48 5.47 -4.03
C ILE A 88 4.32 6.22 -5.05
N SER A 89 3.67 6.64 -6.14
CA SER A 89 4.27 7.48 -7.17
C SER A 89 3.48 8.79 -7.29
N LYS A 90 4.08 9.78 -7.94
CA LYS A 90 3.34 10.93 -8.45
C LYS A 90 2.41 10.49 -9.60
N ILE A 91 1.32 11.23 -9.83
CA ILE A 91 0.50 11.13 -11.04
C ILE A 91 1.13 11.96 -12.16
#